data_AF-A0A7K8ZLF6-F1
#
_entry.id   AF-A0A7K8ZLF6-F1
#
_cell.length_a   1.000
_cell.length_b   1.000
_cell.length_c   1.000
_cell.angle_alpha   90.00
_cell.angle_beta   90.00
_cell.angle_gamma   90.00
#
_symmetry.space_group_name_H-M   'P 1'
#
loop_
_entity.id
_entity.type
_entity.pdbx_description
1 polymer ?
#
loop_
_entity_poly.entity_id
_entity_poly.type
_entity_poly.pdbx_seq_one_letter_code
_entity_poly.pdbx_strand_id
1 'polypeptide(L)'
;EFYFKCGAHPTTDSETSVALNLVTTNSRCITCITCTDIRSPVLVFQCVHRHVICLDCFHLYCVTMLNDRQFIHDPEFGYSLPCVAGCPDSLIKELHHFRILGEEQYNRYQRYGAEECVLQMGGVLCPTPGCGAGLLPEPGLRRIVCEPGNGIGCGFVFCRECKEEFHEGECNSILSPQGAMAQKGYVVDEHAAMQARWEEASRETIKKTTKPCPNCNIPVEKNGGCMHMKCPRPQCRFEWCWNCGLEWNRTCMGDHWFD
;
A
#
# COMPACT_ATOMS: atom_id res chain seq x y z
N GLU A 1 -17.88 -5.00 16.84
CA GLU A 1 -16.58 -5.22 16.16
C GLU A 1 -16.87 -5.70 14.74
N PHE A 2 -16.23 -5.11 13.73
CA PHE A 2 -16.35 -5.54 12.34
C PHE A 2 -15.11 -6.34 11.93
N TYR A 3 -15.28 -7.39 11.14
CA TYR A 3 -14.20 -8.20 10.58
C TYR A 3 -14.55 -8.62 9.16
N PHE A 4 -13.53 -9.05 8.40
CA PHE A 4 -13.68 -9.51 7.02
C PHE A 4 -13.24 -10.97 6.89
N LYS A 5 -13.83 -11.68 5.94
CA LYS A 5 -13.52 -13.08 5.59
C LYS A 5 -13.30 -13.17 4.08
N CYS A 6 -12.58 -14.20 3.63
CA CYS A 6 -12.42 -14.49 2.21
C CYS A 6 -13.77 -14.86 1.58
N GLY A 7 -14.15 -14.19 0.49
CA GLY A 7 -15.38 -14.49 -0.26
C GLY A 7 -15.23 -15.57 -1.33
N ALA A 8 -14.01 -16.08 -1.58
CA ALA A 8 -13.74 -17.02 -2.66
C ALA A 8 -13.96 -18.50 -2.28
N HIS A 9 -14.00 -18.82 -0.99
CA HIS A 9 -14.22 -20.17 -0.47
C HIS A 9 -14.96 -20.13 0.87
N PRO A 10 -15.59 -21.24 1.29
CA PRO A 10 -16.14 -21.35 2.64
C PRO A 10 -15.06 -21.11 3.70
N THR A 11 -15.42 -20.44 4.78
CA THR A 11 -14.51 -20.06 5.87
C THR A 11 -15.11 -20.39 7.23
N THR A 12 -14.27 -20.71 8.21
CA THR A 12 -14.70 -20.92 9.61
C THR A 12 -14.89 -19.60 10.37
N ASP A 13 -15.39 -19.64 11.61
CA ASP A 13 -15.58 -18.42 12.42
C ASP A 13 -14.29 -17.83 12.99
N SER A 14 -13.23 -18.64 13.11
CA SER A 14 -11.90 -18.18 13.51
C SER A 14 -11.10 -17.54 12.36
N GLU A 15 -11.51 -17.77 11.11
CA GLU A 15 -10.81 -17.22 9.95
C GLU A 15 -11.18 -15.75 9.76
N THR A 16 -10.17 -14.90 9.72
CA THR A 16 -10.30 -13.49 9.39
C THR A 16 -9.32 -13.14 8.27
N SER A 17 -9.65 -12.09 7.52
CA SER A 17 -8.81 -11.58 6.44
C SER A 17 -8.64 -10.08 6.62
N VAL A 18 -7.45 -9.58 6.27
CA VAL A 18 -7.17 -8.15 6.33
C VAL A 18 -7.93 -7.44 5.22
N ALA A 19 -8.58 -6.33 5.57
CA ALA A 19 -9.29 -5.50 4.61
C ALA A 19 -8.30 -4.63 3.83
N LEU A 20 -8.29 -4.78 2.51
CA LEU A 20 -7.51 -3.93 1.61
C LEU A 20 -8.30 -2.66 1.27
N ASN A 21 -8.39 -1.75 2.24
CA ASN A 21 -9.26 -0.57 2.17
C ASN A 21 -8.89 0.46 1.08
N LEU A 22 -7.71 0.37 0.47
CA LEU A 22 -7.33 1.22 -0.67
C LEU A 22 -7.67 0.59 -2.02
N VAL A 23 -7.97 -0.71 -2.05
CA VAL A 23 -8.32 -1.43 -3.27
C VAL A 23 -9.83 -1.41 -3.44
N THR A 24 -10.29 -0.97 -4.60
CA THR A 24 -11.71 -0.88 -4.91
C THR A 24 -12.00 -1.25 -6.36
N THR A 25 -13.26 -1.57 -6.64
CA THR A 25 -13.72 -1.86 -8.00
C THR A 25 -13.77 -0.55 -8.78
N ASN A 26 -13.21 -0.53 -10.00
CA ASN A 26 -13.17 0.67 -10.83
C ASN A 26 -14.50 0.92 -11.57
N SER A 27 -15.59 1.09 -10.82
CA SER A 27 -16.93 1.35 -11.35
C SER A 27 -17.07 2.68 -12.09
N ARG A 28 -16.08 3.57 -11.93
CA ARG A 28 -16.00 4.90 -12.54
C ARG A 28 -15.19 4.93 -13.85
N CYS A 29 -14.64 3.78 -14.27
CA CYS A 29 -13.83 3.63 -15.48
C CYS A 29 -12.63 4.61 -15.54
N ILE A 30 -12.00 4.86 -14.39
CA ILE A 30 -10.88 5.79 -14.29
C ILE A 30 -9.61 5.14 -14.85
N THR A 31 -8.84 5.90 -15.62
CA THR A 31 -7.59 5.44 -16.20
C THR A 31 -6.50 5.33 -15.14
N CYS A 32 -5.59 4.37 -15.31
CA CYS A 32 -4.40 4.25 -14.48
C CYS A 32 -3.46 5.44 -14.70
N ILE A 33 -2.95 6.02 -13.62
CA ILE A 33 -2.01 7.15 -13.66
C ILE A 33 -0.71 6.85 -14.42
N THR A 34 -0.29 5.59 -14.49
CA THR A 34 0.96 5.19 -15.14
C THR A 34 0.76 4.74 -16.58
N CYS A 35 -0.11 3.74 -16.80
CA CYS A 35 -0.28 3.13 -18.12
C CYS A 35 -1.47 3.67 -18.92
N THR A 36 -2.30 4.53 -18.34
CA THR A 36 -3.51 5.11 -18.94
C THR A 36 -4.62 4.11 -19.32
N ASP A 37 -4.42 2.81 -19.10
CA ASP A 37 -5.45 1.79 -19.28
C ASP A 37 -6.56 1.89 -18.21
N ILE A 38 -7.78 1.51 -18.58
CA ILE A 38 -8.89 1.27 -17.64
C ILE A 38 -8.84 -0.20 -17.21
N ARG A 39 -8.57 -0.44 -15.92
CA ARG A 39 -8.50 -1.79 -15.31
C ARG A 39 -9.40 -1.84 -14.07
N SER A 40 -9.73 -3.04 -13.62
CA SER A 40 -10.42 -3.26 -12.35
C SER A 40 -9.98 -4.59 -11.73
N PRO A 41 -9.74 -4.66 -10.41
CA PRO A 41 -9.80 -3.55 -9.44
C PRO A 41 -8.62 -2.57 -9.58
N VAL A 42 -8.69 -1.45 -8.86
CA VAL A 42 -7.66 -0.40 -8.80
C VAL A 42 -7.35 -0.06 -7.35
N LEU A 43 -6.16 0.50 -7.12
CA LEU A 43 -5.77 1.09 -5.84
C LEU A 43 -5.95 2.61 -5.91
N VAL A 44 -6.57 3.18 -4.88
CA VAL A 44 -6.79 4.62 -4.73
C VAL A 44 -5.94 5.13 -3.57
N PHE A 45 -4.96 5.99 -3.87
CA PHE A 45 -4.10 6.57 -2.83
C PHE A 45 -4.88 7.54 -1.93
N GLN A 46 -4.45 7.66 -0.67
CA GLN A 46 -5.02 8.61 0.30
C GLN A 46 -4.39 10.02 0.18
N CYS A 47 -4.07 10.45 -1.05
CA CYS A 47 -3.61 11.82 -1.31
C CYS A 47 -4.78 12.77 -1.58
N VAL A 48 -4.52 14.08 -1.59
CA VAL A 48 -5.51 15.14 -1.86
C VAL A 48 -6.27 14.91 -3.18
N HIS A 49 -5.60 14.40 -4.21
CA HIS A 49 -6.21 14.16 -5.53
C HIS A 49 -6.81 12.75 -5.69
N ARG A 50 -6.64 11.89 -4.68
CA ARG A 50 -7.05 10.47 -4.71
C ARG A 50 -6.65 9.78 -6.00
N HIS A 51 -5.36 9.82 -6.33
CA HIS A 51 -4.84 9.25 -7.55
C HIS A 51 -5.10 7.74 -7.64
N VAL A 52 -5.37 7.27 -8.85
CA VAL A 52 -5.78 5.89 -9.17
C VAL A 52 -4.67 5.18 -9.93
N ILE A 53 -4.33 3.97 -9.50
CA ILE A 53 -3.35 3.10 -10.16
C ILE A 53 -3.93 1.69 -10.31
N CYS A 54 -3.69 1.03 -11.44
CA CYS A 54 -4.06 -0.38 -11.58
C CYS A 54 -3.11 -1.27 -10.77
N LEU A 55 -3.55 -2.49 -10.41
CA LEU A 55 -2.75 -3.38 -9.56
C LEU A 55 -1.41 -3.81 -10.21
N ASP A 56 -1.38 -3.98 -11.53
CA ASP A 56 -0.14 -4.34 -12.25
C ASP A 56 0.90 -3.21 -12.16
N CYS A 57 0.49 -1.96 -12.38
CA CYS A 57 1.37 -0.81 -12.23
C CYS A 57 1.75 -0.56 -10.76
N PHE A 58 0.87 -0.85 -9.82
CA PHE A 58 1.19 -0.79 -8.39
C PHE A 58 2.26 -1.82 -7.99
N HIS A 59 2.17 -3.05 -8.53
CA HIS A 59 3.21 -4.07 -8.35
C HIS A 59 4.56 -3.58 -8.88
N LEU A 60 4.58 -3.10 -10.12
CA LEU A 60 5.80 -2.57 -10.74
C LEU A 60 6.38 -1.38 -9.95
N TYR A 61 5.52 -0.44 -9.53
CA TYR A 61 5.92 0.69 -8.69
C TYR A 61 6.62 0.21 -7.42
N CYS A 62 6.01 -0.70 -6.67
CA CYS A 62 6.61 -1.22 -5.44
C CYS A 62 7.93 -1.95 -5.71
N VAL A 63 8.00 -2.80 -6.73
CA VAL A 63 9.22 -3.56 -7.07
C VAL A 63 10.35 -2.62 -7.48
N THR A 64 10.08 -1.61 -8.31
CA THR A 64 11.07 -0.59 -8.68
C THR A 64 11.60 0.14 -7.44
N MET A 65 10.70 0.63 -6.57
CA MET A 65 11.11 1.34 -5.36
C MET A 65 11.83 0.44 -4.35
N LEU A 66 11.50 -0.86 -4.29
CA LEU A 66 12.22 -1.84 -3.47
C LEU A 66 13.64 -2.07 -4.00
N ASN A 67 13.80 -2.22 -5.32
CA ASN A 67 15.10 -2.43 -5.95
C ASN A 67 16.01 -1.20 -5.76
N ASP A 68 15.44 0.00 -5.89
CA ASP A 68 16.17 1.26 -5.78
C ASP A 68 16.32 1.75 -4.33
N ARG A 69 15.80 1.01 -3.34
CA ARG A 69 15.80 1.37 -1.90
C ARG A 69 15.19 2.75 -1.62
N GLN A 70 14.07 3.07 -2.29
CA GLN A 70 13.38 4.37 -2.22
C GLN A 70 12.06 4.35 -1.43
N PHE A 71 11.82 3.30 -0.65
CA PHE A 71 10.73 3.33 0.33
C PHE A 71 11.06 4.33 1.45
N ILE A 72 10.02 4.89 2.05
CA ILE A 72 10.14 5.91 3.09
C ILE A 72 9.88 5.24 4.43
N HIS A 73 10.82 5.39 5.37
CA HIS A 73 10.60 5.01 6.76
C HIS A 73 9.87 6.13 7.49
N ASP A 74 8.67 5.83 7.99
CA ASP A 74 7.91 6.68 8.88
C ASP A 74 7.90 6.07 10.30
N PRO A 75 8.17 6.84 11.37
CA PRO A 75 8.20 6.30 12.73
C PRO A 75 6.87 5.71 13.22
N GLU A 76 5.73 6.19 12.69
CA GLU A 76 4.39 5.75 13.09
C GLU A 76 3.88 4.62 12.19
N PHE A 77 4.08 4.73 10.87
CA PHE A 77 3.53 3.79 9.89
C PHE A 77 4.52 2.72 9.42
N GLY A 78 5.81 2.87 9.74
CA GLY A 78 6.87 1.98 9.29
C GLY A 78 7.35 2.27 7.86
N TYR A 79 7.83 1.23 7.17
CA TYR A 79 8.41 1.35 5.84
C TYR A 79 7.32 1.31 4.77
N SER A 80 7.10 2.41 4.05
CA SER A 80 5.96 2.53 3.14
C SER A 80 6.28 3.35 1.89
N LEU A 81 5.28 3.49 1.01
CA LEU A 81 5.35 4.30 -0.20
C LEU A 81 4.24 5.36 -0.23
N PRO A 82 4.56 6.57 -0.74
CA PRO A 82 3.58 7.61 -0.97
C PRO A 82 2.80 7.34 -2.27
N CYS A 83 1.91 8.28 -2.60
CA CYS A 83 1.34 8.38 -3.93
C CYS A 83 2.44 8.49 -4.99
N VAL A 84 2.31 7.70 -6.05
CA VAL A 84 3.25 7.65 -7.17
C VAL A 84 3.47 9.01 -7.85
N ALA A 85 2.51 9.93 -7.76
CA ALA A 85 2.62 11.30 -8.27
C ALA A 85 3.42 12.25 -7.35
N GLY A 86 3.97 11.76 -6.23
CA GLY A 86 4.75 12.57 -5.30
C GLY A 86 3.90 13.51 -4.43
N CYS A 87 2.61 13.21 -4.22
CA CYS A 87 1.77 14.03 -3.36
C CYS A 87 2.25 13.99 -1.89
N PRO A 88 2.21 15.12 -1.15
CA PRO A 88 2.52 15.12 0.28
C PRO A 88 1.50 14.30 1.06
N ASP A 89 1.89 13.84 2.26
CA ASP A 89 1.04 13.16 3.25
C ASP A 89 0.22 11.99 2.71
N SER A 90 0.80 11.25 1.77
CA SER A 90 0.08 10.23 0.99
C SER A 90 0.60 8.80 1.19
N LEU A 91 1.35 8.58 2.28
CA LEU A 91 1.87 7.26 2.64
C LEU A 91 0.75 6.25 2.85
N ILE A 92 0.95 5.04 2.36
CA ILE A 92 0.06 3.91 2.62
C ILE A 92 0.22 3.50 4.10
N LYS A 93 -0.85 3.63 4.88
CA LYS A 93 -0.83 3.35 6.33
C LYS A 93 -1.02 1.87 6.67
N GLU A 94 -1.76 1.14 5.83
CA GLU A 94 -2.02 -0.29 6.04
C GLU A 94 -1.00 -1.12 5.24
N LEU A 95 0.04 -1.60 5.91
CA LEU A 95 1.17 -2.30 5.28
C LEU A 95 0.77 -3.64 4.63
N HIS A 96 -0.38 -4.21 5.01
CA HIS A 96 -0.87 -5.45 4.38
C HIS A 96 -1.19 -5.28 2.89
N HIS A 97 -1.32 -4.06 2.37
CA HIS A 97 -1.43 -3.80 0.92
C HIS A 97 -0.22 -4.33 0.15
N PHE A 98 0.97 -4.32 0.76
CA PHE A 98 2.17 -4.85 0.10
C PHE A 98 2.18 -6.38 -0.01
N ARG A 99 1.23 -7.10 0.60
CA ARG A 99 1.06 -8.55 0.35
C ARG A 99 0.61 -8.85 -1.08
N ILE A 100 0.02 -7.87 -1.78
CA ILE A 100 -0.33 -7.99 -3.21
C ILE A 100 0.91 -8.26 -4.08
N LEU A 101 2.11 -7.91 -3.60
CA LEU A 101 3.37 -8.16 -4.32
C LEU A 101 3.72 -9.65 -4.45
N GLY A 102 3.04 -10.51 -3.68
CA GLY A 102 3.37 -11.93 -3.55
C GLY A 102 4.45 -12.19 -2.49
N GLU A 103 4.58 -13.44 -2.06
CA GLU A 103 5.42 -13.82 -0.93
C GLU A 103 6.90 -13.44 -1.11
N GLU A 104 7.46 -13.65 -2.31
CA GLU A 104 8.87 -13.37 -2.57
C GLU A 104 9.21 -11.88 -2.37
N GLN A 105 8.42 -10.99 -2.99
CA GLN A 105 8.65 -9.55 -2.91
C GLN A 105 8.26 -9.00 -1.54
N TYR A 106 7.22 -9.55 -0.91
CA TYR A 106 6.84 -9.17 0.45
C TYR A 106 7.91 -9.55 1.48
N ASN A 107 8.53 -10.72 1.36
CA ASN A 107 9.66 -11.13 2.22
C ASN A 107 10.87 -10.18 2.03
N ARG A 108 11.16 -9.78 0.78
CA ARG A 108 12.19 -8.77 0.50
C ARG A 108 11.85 -7.43 1.15
N TYR A 109 10.60 -6.99 1.03
CA TYR A 109 10.08 -5.77 1.67
C TYR A 109 10.24 -5.82 3.20
N GLN A 110 9.83 -6.91 3.86
CA GLN A 110 9.97 -7.06 5.31
C GLN A 110 11.43 -6.99 5.76
N ARG A 111 12.32 -7.68 5.04
CA ARG A 111 13.76 -7.62 5.32
C ARG A 111 14.30 -6.20 5.18
N TYR A 112 13.96 -5.52 4.09
CA TYR A 112 14.43 -4.15 3.84
C TYR A 112 13.87 -3.14 4.85
N GLY A 113 12.62 -3.30 5.28
CA GLY A 113 12.05 -2.47 6.35
C GLY A 113 12.72 -2.70 7.71
N ALA A 114 13.07 -3.95 8.04
CA ALA A 114 13.82 -4.27 9.26
C ALA A 114 15.25 -3.71 9.21
N GLU A 115 15.92 -3.84 8.06
CA GLU A 115 17.24 -3.23 7.81
C GLU A 115 17.20 -1.71 8.00
N GLU A 116 16.21 -1.04 7.41
CA GLU A 116 16.07 0.42 7.51
C GLU A 116 15.79 0.87 8.95
N CYS A 117 14.94 0.16 9.68
CA CYS A 117 14.68 0.42 11.10
C CYS A 117 15.98 0.37 11.94
N VAL A 118 16.83 -0.64 11.71
CA VAL A 118 18.14 -0.76 12.38
C VAL A 118 19.02 0.46 12.08
N LEU A 119 19.06 0.91 10.81
CA LEU A 119 19.85 2.07 10.41
C LEU A 119 19.33 3.37 11.03
N GLN A 120 18.01 3.58 11.07
CA GLN A 120 17.38 4.74 11.71
C GLN A 120 17.63 4.80 13.22
N MET A 121 17.77 3.64 13.87
CA MET A 121 18.18 3.54 15.27
C MET A 121 19.70 3.76 15.50
N GLY A 122 20.45 4.12 14.46
CA GLY A 122 21.91 4.32 14.51
C GLY A 122 22.72 3.03 14.45
N GLY A 123 22.08 1.90 14.13
CA GLY A 123 22.71 0.60 13.94
C GLY A 123 23.50 0.47 12.65
N VAL A 124 23.96 -0.75 12.38
CA VAL A 124 24.68 -1.12 11.15
C VAL A 124 24.31 -2.52 10.70
N LEU A 125 24.39 -2.76 9.39
CA LEU A 125 24.20 -4.09 8.81
C LEU A 125 25.55 -4.78 8.62
N CYS A 126 25.59 -6.09 8.83
CA CYS A 126 26.75 -6.92 8.51
C CYS A 126 26.98 -6.94 6.99
N PRO A 127 28.20 -6.60 6.51
CA PRO A 127 28.50 -6.53 5.07
C PRO A 127 28.76 -7.89 4.42
N THR A 128 28.89 -8.96 5.21
CA THR A 128 29.20 -10.30 4.70
C THR A 128 28.07 -10.80 3.78
N PRO A 129 28.38 -11.16 2.52
CA PRO A 129 27.40 -11.72 1.59
C PRO A 129 26.68 -12.93 2.20
N GLY A 130 25.35 -12.90 2.19
CA GLY A 130 24.52 -13.97 2.76
C GLY A 130 24.27 -13.88 4.28
N CYS A 131 24.91 -12.95 4.99
CA CYS A 131 24.59 -12.67 6.40
C CYS A 131 23.57 -11.52 6.52
N GLY A 132 24.00 -10.26 6.31
CA GLY A 132 23.11 -9.10 6.39
C GLY A 132 22.48 -8.84 7.77
N ALA A 133 23.00 -9.42 8.85
CA ALA A 133 22.45 -9.24 10.20
C ALA A 133 22.44 -7.77 10.62
N GLY A 134 21.32 -7.30 11.18
CA GLY A 134 21.18 -5.96 11.74
C GLY A 134 21.72 -5.90 13.17
N LEU A 135 22.65 -4.98 13.42
CA LEU A 135 23.36 -4.83 14.69
C LEU A 135 23.12 -3.44 15.28
N LEU A 136 22.89 -3.36 16.59
CA LEU A 136 22.72 -2.11 17.34
C LEU A 136 23.87 -1.94 18.35
N PRO A 137 25.11 -1.65 17.89
CA PRO A 137 26.24 -1.42 18.77
C PRO A 137 26.13 -0.06 19.47
N GLU A 138 26.91 0.13 20.54
CA GLU A 138 27.02 1.43 21.20
C GLU A 138 27.47 2.54 20.23
N PRO A 139 26.98 3.78 20.41
CA PRO A 139 27.43 4.92 19.60
C PRO A 139 28.94 5.11 19.69
N GLY A 140 29.59 5.41 18.56
CA GLY A 140 31.03 5.68 18.50
C GLY A 140 31.94 4.45 18.45
N LEU A 141 31.42 3.23 18.64
CA LEU A 141 32.22 2.02 18.50
C LEU A 141 32.58 1.78 17.02
N ARG A 142 33.87 1.74 16.68
CA ARG A 142 34.32 1.50 15.29
C ARG A 142 34.51 0.03 14.94
N ARG A 143 34.89 -0.79 15.93
CA ARG A 143 35.04 -2.24 15.79
C ARG A 143 33.70 -2.91 16.02
N ILE A 144 33.09 -3.45 14.97
CA ILE A 144 31.81 -4.14 15.06
C ILE A 144 32.03 -5.65 14.92
N VAL A 145 31.42 -6.44 15.80
CA VAL A 145 31.43 -7.90 15.72
C VAL A 145 30.03 -8.38 15.37
N CYS A 146 29.90 -9.12 14.28
CA CYS A 146 28.66 -9.81 13.93
C CYS A 146 28.57 -11.11 14.73
N GLU A 147 28.18 -11.02 16.01
CA GLU A 147 28.26 -12.15 16.93
C GLU A 147 27.36 -13.33 16.50
N PRO A 148 27.87 -14.57 16.48
CA PRO A 148 27.08 -15.76 16.14
C PRO A 148 26.12 -16.19 17.26
N GLY A 149 26.00 -15.42 18.34
CA GLY A 149 25.04 -15.66 19.42
C GLY A 149 23.61 -15.77 18.86
N ASN A 150 22.88 -16.80 19.26
CA ASN A 150 21.55 -17.16 18.74
C ASN A 150 21.49 -17.58 17.25
N GLY A 151 22.63 -17.83 16.60
CA GLY A 151 22.69 -18.41 15.24
C GLY A 151 22.38 -17.44 14.10
N ILE A 152 22.40 -16.12 14.36
CA ILE A 152 22.03 -15.08 13.38
C ILE A 152 23.27 -14.40 12.78
N GLY A 153 24.32 -14.16 13.57
CA GLY A 153 25.57 -13.55 13.08
C GLY A 153 26.55 -14.55 12.49
N CYS A 154 27.50 -14.05 11.70
CA CYS A 154 28.49 -14.86 10.98
C CYS A 154 29.90 -14.86 11.60
N GLY A 155 30.10 -14.13 12.70
CA GLY A 155 31.39 -13.95 13.36
C GLY A 155 32.30 -12.90 12.73
N PHE A 156 31.91 -12.29 11.61
CA PHE A 156 32.74 -11.30 10.93
C PHE A 156 32.96 -10.04 11.78
N VAL A 157 34.21 -9.57 11.81
CA VAL A 157 34.61 -8.36 12.55
C VAL A 157 34.99 -7.28 11.54
N PHE A 158 34.25 -6.19 11.54
CA PHE A 158 34.33 -5.17 10.50
C PHE A 158 34.36 -3.75 11.04
N CYS A 159 34.85 -2.83 10.22
CA CYS A 159 34.87 -1.42 10.50
C CYS A 159 33.48 -0.80 10.28
N ARG A 160 32.97 -0.06 11.27
CA ARG A 160 31.68 0.66 11.18
C ARG A 160 31.62 1.62 9.99
N GLU A 161 32.74 2.23 9.62
CA GLU A 161 32.79 3.33 8.65
C GLU A 161 32.88 2.78 7.22
N CYS A 162 33.97 2.07 6.88
CA CYS A 162 34.19 1.57 5.52
C CYS A 162 33.52 0.23 5.20
N LYS A 163 32.97 -0.47 6.21
CA LYS A 163 32.38 -1.82 6.08
C LYS A 163 33.35 -2.93 5.64
N GLU A 164 34.66 -2.65 5.61
CA GLU A 164 35.71 -3.65 5.38
C GLU A 164 36.11 -4.38 6.67
N GLU A 165 36.99 -5.38 6.58
CA GLU A 165 37.60 -6.03 7.76
C GLU A 165 38.15 -5.00 8.75
N PHE A 166 37.97 -5.24 10.04
CA PHE A 166 38.37 -4.27 11.06
C PHE A 166 39.88 -3.99 10.99
N HIS A 167 40.20 -2.70 11.03
CA HIS A 167 41.57 -2.19 11.01
C HIS A 167 41.74 -1.04 12.00
N GLU A 168 42.96 -0.88 12.50
CA GLU A 168 43.39 0.30 13.24
C GLU A 168 43.82 1.43 12.27
N GLY A 169 43.74 2.70 12.68
CA GLY A 169 44.09 3.85 11.83
C GLY A 169 42.97 4.32 10.90
N GLU A 170 43.24 5.20 9.95
CA GLU A 170 42.20 5.77 9.06
C GLU A 170 41.71 4.79 7.99
N CYS A 171 40.49 4.98 7.47
CA CYS A 171 39.97 4.17 6.37
C CYS A 171 40.63 4.58 5.05
N ASN A 172 41.33 3.64 4.41
CA ASN A 172 42.03 3.87 3.13
C ASN A 172 41.08 4.21 1.97
N SER A 173 39.83 3.77 2.09
CA SER A 173 38.78 3.99 1.10
C SER A 173 37.71 4.86 1.74
N ILE A 174 37.84 6.19 1.64
CA ILE A 174 36.66 7.02 1.63
C ILE A 174 35.94 6.66 0.33
N LEU A 175 35.13 5.59 0.36
CA LEU A 175 33.96 5.56 -0.48
C LEU A 175 33.22 6.82 -0.04
N SER A 176 33.39 7.89 -0.81
CA SER A 176 32.59 9.10 -0.72
C SER A 176 31.18 8.64 -0.39
N PRO A 177 30.50 9.18 0.64
CA PRO A 177 29.10 8.80 0.90
C PRO A 177 28.42 8.91 -0.45
N GLN A 178 28.08 7.77 -1.09
CA GLN A 178 27.54 7.79 -2.44
C GLN A 178 26.34 8.71 -2.33
N GLY A 179 26.51 9.86 -2.99
CA GLY A 179 25.88 11.10 -2.59
C GLY A 179 24.40 10.90 -2.49
N ALA A 180 23.76 11.67 -1.59
CA ALA A 180 22.32 11.93 -1.57
C ALA A 180 21.74 11.58 -2.95
N MET A 181 21.26 10.33 -3.08
CA MET A 181 20.74 9.88 -4.36
C MET A 181 19.51 10.75 -4.47
N ALA A 182 19.59 11.78 -5.32
CA ALA A 182 18.47 12.64 -5.62
C ALA A 182 17.30 11.68 -5.83
N GLN A 183 16.29 11.75 -4.96
CA GLN A 183 15.15 10.85 -5.00
C GLN A 183 14.62 10.93 -6.42
N LYS A 184 15.00 9.97 -7.27
CA LYS A 184 14.50 9.85 -8.62
C LYS A 184 13.10 9.33 -8.41
N GLY A 185 12.19 10.24 -8.10
CA GLY A 185 10.79 9.93 -7.94
C GLY A 185 10.33 9.14 -9.15
N TYR A 186 9.37 8.26 -8.91
CA TYR A 186 8.74 7.53 -9.99
C TYR A 186 8.15 8.54 -10.99
N VAL A 187 8.58 8.49 -12.25
CA VAL A 187 8.19 9.50 -13.23
C VAL A 187 6.75 9.24 -13.64
N VAL A 188 5.91 10.26 -13.44
CA VAL A 188 4.50 10.25 -13.82
C VAL A 188 4.24 11.40 -14.77
N ASP A 189 3.48 11.13 -15.83
CA ASP A 189 3.01 12.16 -16.75
C ASP A 189 1.95 13.05 -16.09
N GLU A 190 2.12 14.37 -16.19
CA GLU A 190 1.25 15.35 -15.53
C GLU A 190 -0.19 15.27 -16.04
N HIS A 191 -0.38 15.02 -17.34
CA HIS A 191 -1.71 14.87 -17.92
C HIS A 191 -2.39 13.58 -17.45
N ALA A 192 -1.64 12.48 -17.38
CA ALA A 192 -2.13 11.22 -16.80
C ALA A 192 -2.53 11.39 -15.32
N ALA A 193 -1.75 12.13 -14.52
CA ALA A 193 -2.08 12.44 -13.13
C ALA A 193 -3.37 13.25 -12.99
N MET A 194 -3.64 14.19 -13.89
CA MET A 194 -4.91 14.92 -13.92
C MET A 194 -6.10 14.00 -14.21
N GLN A 195 -5.97 13.07 -15.17
CA GLN A 195 -7.08 12.17 -15.54
C GLN A 195 -7.33 11.06 -14.50
N ALA A 196 -6.29 10.61 -13.81
CA ALA A 196 -6.34 9.46 -12.91
C ALA A 196 -6.78 9.83 -11.47
N ARG A 197 -7.85 10.62 -11.32
CA ARG A 197 -8.35 11.09 -10.01
C ARG A 197 -9.69 10.46 -9.66
N TRP A 198 -9.80 9.88 -8.47
CA TRP A 198 -11.02 9.15 -8.04
C TRP A 198 -12.27 10.03 -7.90
N GLU A 199 -12.07 11.29 -7.52
CA GLU A 199 -13.15 12.25 -7.20
C GLU A 199 -13.52 13.19 -8.36
N GLU A 200 -12.77 13.16 -9.47
CA GLU A 200 -13.19 13.91 -10.65
C GLU A 200 -14.39 13.19 -11.27
N ALA A 201 -15.55 13.83 -11.15
CA ALA A 201 -16.80 13.38 -11.74
C ALA A 201 -16.61 13.21 -13.25
N SER A 202 -16.24 12.00 -13.67
CA SER A 202 -16.35 11.65 -15.08
C SER A 202 -17.80 11.92 -15.47
N ARG A 203 -18.03 12.52 -16.64
CA ARG A 203 -19.38 12.79 -17.16
C ARG A 203 -20.28 11.54 -17.19
N GLU A 204 -19.71 10.35 -17.03
CA GLU A 204 -20.42 9.08 -16.86
C GLU A 204 -20.98 8.87 -15.45
N THR A 205 -20.28 9.29 -14.39
CA THR A 205 -20.72 9.14 -12.98
C THR A 205 -21.89 10.09 -12.66
N ILE A 206 -21.95 11.23 -13.36
CA ILE A 206 -23.07 12.18 -13.29
C ILE A 206 -24.42 11.50 -13.67
N LYS A 207 -24.40 10.34 -14.36
CA LYS A 207 -25.63 9.71 -14.88
C LYS A 207 -26.46 8.85 -13.93
N LYS A 208 -26.06 8.55 -12.68
CA LYS A 208 -26.90 7.69 -11.80
C LYS A 208 -26.86 8.08 -10.32
N THR A 209 -27.12 9.34 -9.98
CA THR A 209 -27.50 9.70 -8.60
C THR A 209 -28.91 9.22 -8.25
N THR A 210 -29.73 8.91 -9.26
CA THR A 210 -31.11 8.49 -9.11
C THR A 210 -31.36 7.15 -9.82
N LYS A 211 -32.03 6.22 -9.17
CA LYS A 211 -32.48 4.93 -9.74
C LYS A 211 -33.94 4.67 -9.37
N PRO A 212 -34.74 4.01 -10.23
CA PRO A 212 -36.11 3.65 -9.91
C PRO A 212 -36.15 2.57 -8.82
N CYS A 213 -37.07 2.70 -7.86
CA CYS A 213 -37.33 1.65 -6.87
C CYS A 213 -37.82 0.37 -7.58
N PRO A 214 -37.20 -0.81 -7.32
CA PRO A 214 -37.57 -2.06 -8.00
C PRO A 214 -39.04 -2.50 -7.81
N ASN A 215 -39.69 -2.07 -6.72
CA ASN A 215 -41.06 -2.46 -6.40
C ASN A 215 -42.12 -1.47 -6.94
N CYS A 216 -41.84 -0.16 -6.93
CA CYS A 216 -42.85 0.85 -7.27
C CYS A 216 -42.41 1.88 -8.33
N ASN A 217 -41.23 1.71 -8.90
CA ASN A 217 -40.63 2.48 -10.00
C ASN A 217 -40.48 3.99 -9.76
N ILE A 218 -40.71 4.49 -8.54
CA ILE A 218 -40.45 5.90 -8.25
C ILE A 218 -38.95 6.16 -8.29
N PRO A 219 -38.49 7.32 -8.79
CA PRO A 219 -37.09 7.71 -8.71
C PRO A 219 -36.67 7.87 -7.24
N VAL A 220 -35.55 7.24 -6.87
CA VAL A 220 -34.92 7.34 -5.54
C VAL A 220 -33.49 7.82 -5.73
N GLU A 221 -33.10 8.86 -4.99
CA GLU A 221 -31.76 9.42 -4.99
C GLU A 221 -30.85 8.71 -3.97
N LYS A 222 -29.58 8.47 -4.32
CA LYS A 222 -28.56 7.91 -3.41
C LYS A 222 -27.95 9.04 -2.58
N ASN A 223 -28.27 9.07 -1.28
CA ASN A 223 -27.86 10.15 -0.37
C ASN A 223 -26.68 9.76 0.55
N GLY A 224 -25.69 9.01 0.03
CA GLY A 224 -24.50 8.62 0.80
C GLY A 224 -23.77 7.39 0.24
N GLY A 225 -22.84 6.83 1.03
CA GLY A 225 -22.06 5.64 0.67
C GLY A 225 -22.80 4.31 0.86
N CYS A 226 -23.88 4.27 1.65
CA CYS A 226 -24.62 3.02 1.90
C CYS A 226 -25.32 2.50 0.65
N MET A 227 -25.19 1.19 0.38
CA MET A 227 -25.91 0.52 -0.70
C MET A 227 -27.30 0.02 -0.28
N HIS A 228 -27.61 0.00 1.02
CA HIS A 228 -28.94 -0.35 1.53
C HIS A 228 -29.89 0.85 1.44
N MET A 229 -30.82 0.77 0.50
CA MET A 229 -31.77 1.84 0.21
C MET A 229 -33.15 1.48 0.72
N LYS A 230 -33.85 2.47 1.28
CA LYS A 230 -35.26 2.34 1.65
C LYS A 230 -36.10 3.26 0.77
N CYS A 231 -37.11 2.70 0.11
CA CYS A 231 -38.00 3.50 -0.71
C CYS A 231 -38.68 4.59 0.15
N PRO A 232 -38.55 5.88 -0.19
CA PRO A 232 -39.08 6.98 0.61
C PRO A 232 -40.62 7.03 0.58
N ARG A 233 -41.24 6.35 -0.38
CA ARG A 233 -42.70 6.29 -0.54
C ARG A 233 -43.33 5.55 0.65
N PRO A 234 -44.18 6.21 1.47
CA PRO A 234 -44.73 5.63 2.70
C PRO A 234 -45.50 4.31 2.53
N GLN A 235 -46.14 4.12 1.37
CA GLN A 235 -46.90 2.92 1.02
C GLN A 235 -46.05 1.79 0.40
N CYS A 236 -44.77 2.05 0.08
CA CYS A 236 -43.87 1.04 -0.47
C CYS A 236 -42.87 0.58 0.59
N ARG A 237 -42.05 1.50 1.11
CA ARG A 237 -40.99 1.23 2.12
C ARG A 237 -40.05 0.06 1.80
N PHE A 238 -40.03 -0.41 0.55
CA PHE A 238 -39.22 -1.54 0.11
C PHE A 238 -37.74 -1.26 0.34
N GLU A 239 -37.04 -2.25 0.88
CA GLU A 239 -35.62 -2.19 1.18
C GLU A 239 -34.84 -2.97 0.13
N TRP A 240 -33.90 -2.30 -0.53
CA TRP A 240 -33.26 -2.84 -1.72
C TRP A 240 -31.80 -2.41 -1.81
N CYS A 241 -30.99 -3.21 -2.51
CA CYS A 241 -29.59 -2.89 -2.76
C CYS A 241 -29.46 -1.96 -3.96
N TRP A 242 -28.82 -0.79 -3.79
CA TRP A 242 -28.58 0.17 -4.86
C TRP A 242 -27.80 -0.43 -6.04
N ASN A 243 -26.85 -1.33 -5.76
CA ASN A 243 -26.04 -1.97 -6.79
C ASN A 243 -26.85 -3.03 -7.55
N CYS A 244 -27.46 -3.97 -6.83
CA CYS A 244 -28.15 -5.13 -7.41
C CYS A 244 -29.54 -4.82 -7.98
N GLY A 245 -30.24 -3.82 -7.46
CA GLY A 245 -31.65 -3.56 -7.81
C GLY A 245 -32.62 -4.63 -7.28
N LEU A 246 -32.21 -5.41 -6.28
CA LEU A 246 -32.98 -6.50 -5.67
C LEU A 246 -33.25 -6.21 -4.18
N GLU A 247 -34.13 -7.01 -3.56
CA GLU A 247 -34.40 -6.95 -2.11
C GLU A 247 -33.11 -7.05 -1.30
N TRP A 248 -32.99 -6.21 -0.27
CA TRP A 248 -31.83 -6.18 0.60
C TRP A 248 -31.67 -7.51 1.36
N ASN A 249 -30.49 -8.09 1.33
CA ASN A 249 -30.21 -9.38 1.93
C ASN A 249 -28.79 -9.47 2.50
N ARG A 250 -28.50 -10.55 3.22
CA ARG A 250 -27.21 -10.75 3.90
C ARG A 250 -26.03 -10.86 2.92
N THR A 251 -26.24 -11.31 1.70
CA THR A 251 -25.21 -11.36 0.66
C THR A 251 -24.81 -9.95 0.25
N CYS A 252 -25.78 -9.05 0.01
CA CYS A 252 -25.49 -7.64 -0.29
C CYS A 252 -24.74 -6.94 0.87
N MET A 253 -25.12 -7.27 2.10
CA MET A 253 -24.47 -6.78 3.31
C MET A 253 -23.02 -7.27 3.46
N GLY A 254 -22.70 -8.48 3.01
CA GLY A 254 -21.34 -9.02 3.04
C GLY A 254 -20.45 -8.50 1.90
N ASP A 255 -21.01 -8.44 0.69
CA ASP A 255 -20.20 -8.25 -0.52
C ASP A 255 -19.99 -6.77 -0.89
N HIS A 256 -20.98 -5.90 -0.63
CA HIS A 256 -20.95 -4.51 -1.07
C HIS A 256 -21.89 -3.63 -0.24
N TRP A 257 -21.71 -3.64 1.08
CA TRP A 257 -22.53 -2.83 2.00
C TRP A 257 -22.40 -1.32 1.71
N PHE A 258 -21.19 -0.86 1.41
CA PHE A 258 -20.87 0.55 1.19
C PHE A 258 -20.06 0.72 -0.11
N ASP A 259 -20.12 1.94 -0.66
CA ASP A 259 -19.26 2.48 -1.74
C ASP A 259 -18.23 3.44 -1.15
#